data_AF-A0A0N0ANM6-F1
#
_entry.id   AF-A0A0N0ANM6-F1
#
_cell.length_a   1.000
_cell.length_b   1.000
_cell.length_c   1.000
_cell.angle_alpha   90.00
_cell.angle_beta   90.00
_cell.angle_gamma   90.00
#
_symmetry.space_group_name_H-M   'P 1'
#
loop_
_entity.id
_entity.type
_entity.pdbx_description
1 polymer ?
#
loop_
_entity_poly.entity_id
_entity_poly.type
_entity_poly.pdbx_seq_one_letter_code
_entity_poly.pdbx_strand_id
1 'polypeptide(L)'
;MTALLAYAGRWDSRVRRSLADPQQAARTITEWTAALGYVPATVPATGWDAARAVDHYYERGKGDQSARFRAIEPHDVLAAWAPHRGELMQRHTDPLPATDPDDAEAWREELLRTRAAVALGQAPPSEYRAQIDPAGQKRLASLLSGVGEGPRRYMPDHVARQLAPHRPSRAHRQALVDEGVPDPYSVPCPHCHAAADHPCQSGFRRHGKGRRNLGTVHDSRIQALIARLDVSEEQADAERRRLAALMCQPPTPREARARHTTGGHRR
;
A
#
# COMPACT_ATOMS: atom_id res chain seq x y z
N MET A 1 27.59 -13.55 20.33
CA MET A 1 27.11 -14.40 21.44
C MET A 1 28.10 -14.50 22.60
N THR A 2 29.36 -14.88 22.35
CA THR A 2 30.39 -15.08 23.39
C THR A 2 30.53 -13.90 24.37
N ALA A 3 30.46 -12.65 23.89
CA ALA A 3 30.51 -11.46 24.75
C ALA A 3 29.34 -11.37 25.74
N LEU A 4 28.12 -11.75 25.33
CA LEU A 4 26.92 -11.74 26.20
C LEU A 4 27.01 -12.83 27.27
N LEU A 5 27.48 -14.03 26.91
CA LEU A 5 27.71 -15.13 27.85
C LEU A 5 28.81 -14.77 28.87
N ALA A 6 29.91 -14.14 28.41
CA ALA A 6 30.95 -13.63 29.30
C ALA A 6 30.42 -12.51 30.22
N TYR A 7 29.53 -11.64 29.71
CA TYR A 7 28.84 -10.62 30.50
C TYR A 7 27.99 -11.25 31.62
N ALA A 8 27.13 -12.22 31.28
CA ALA A 8 26.32 -12.95 32.25
C ALA A 8 27.16 -13.70 33.29
N GLY A 9 28.32 -14.25 32.91
CA GLY A 9 29.27 -14.90 33.81
C GLY A 9 29.91 -13.98 34.87
N ARG A 10 29.81 -12.65 34.72
CA ARG A 10 30.18 -11.69 35.76
C ARG A 10 29.13 -11.59 36.86
N TRP A 11 27.85 -11.72 36.49
CA TRP A 11 26.72 -11.72 37.42
C TRP A 11 26.53 -13.08 38.11
N ASP A 12 26.76 -14.18 37.39
CA ASP A 12 26.43 -15.53 37.88
C ASP A 12 27.55 -16.54 37.65
N SER A 13 28.10 -17.05 38.75
CA SER A 13 29.15 -18.08 38.74
C SER A 13 28.71 -19.39 38.08
N ARG A 14 27.40 -19.69 37.99
CA ARG A 14 26.89 -20.87 37.28
C ARG A 14 27.14 -20.77 35.78
N VAL A 15 26.90 -19.61 35.17
CA VAL A 15 27.21 -19.34 33.76
C VAL A 15 28.73 -19.39 33.53
N ARG A 16 29.52 -18.83 34.46
CA ARG A 16 30.99 -18.93 34.36
C ARG A 16 31.49 -20.38 34.41
N ARG A 17 30.90 -21.22 35.27
CA ARG A 17 31.25 -22.64 35.37
C ARG A 17 30.90 -23.44 34.12
N SER A 18 29.75 -23.17 33.49
CA SER A 18 29.38 -23.85 32.23
C SER A 18 30.31 -23.51 31.06
N LEU A 19 31.09 -22.44 31.17
CA LEU A 19 32.07 -22.02 30.16
C LEU A 19 33.52 -22.42 30.49
N ALA A 20 33.75 -23.10 31.62
CA ALA A 20 35.11 -23.45 32.07
C ALA A 20 35.71 -24.64 31.31
N ASP A 21 34.89 -25.60 30.88
CA ASP A 21 35.30 -26.72 30.04
C ASP A 21 35.16 -26.34 28.55
N PRO A 22 36.20 -26.50 27.70
CA PRO A 22 36.13 -26.10 26.30
C PRO A 22 35.02 -26.78 25.49
N GLN A 23 34.74 -28.07 25.74
CA GLN A 23 33.72 -28.79 24.99
C GLN A 23 32.32 -28.33 25.40
N GLN A 24 32.07 -28.17 26.70
CA GLN A 24 30.82 -27.64 27.23
C GLN A 24 30.60 -26.18 26.81
N ALA A 25 31.66 -25.36 26.79
CA ALA A 25 31.61 -23.98 26.33
C ALA A 25 31.19 -23.92 24.85
N ALA A 26 31.79 -24.75 23.99
CA ALA A 26 31.43 -24.80 22.57
C ALA A 26 29.95 -25.18 22.35
N ARG A 27 29.44 -26.17 23.12
CA ARG A 27 28.02 -26.55 23.08
C ARG A 27 27.12 -25.40 23.53
N THR A 28 27.42 -24.80 24.69
CA THR A 28 26.67 -23.66 25.24
C THR A 28 26.62 -22.49 24.26
N ILE A 29 27.76 -22.14 23.64
CA ILE A 29 27.82 -21.07 22.63
C ILE A 29 26.98 -21.42 21.41
N THR A 30 27.02 -22.67 20.94
CA THR A 30 26.25 -23.13 19.79
C THR A 30 24.75 -23.06 20.07
N GLU A 31 24.30 -23.56 21.22
CA GLU A 31 22.91 -23.53 21.66
C GLU A 31 22.39 -22.10 21.79
N TRP A 32 23.15 -21.22 22.46
CA TRP A 32 22.78 -19.81 22.61
C TRP A 32 22.76 -19.06 21.28
N THR A 33 23.72 -19.35 20.39
CA THR A 33 23.77 -18.72 19.06
C THR A 33 22.59 -19.17 18.20
N ALA A 34 22.21 -20.45 18.26
CA ALA A 34 21.05 -20.96 17.56
C ALA A 34 19.75 -20.36 18.12
N ALA A 35 19.58 -20.35 19.45
CA ALA A 35 18.37 -19.86 20.09
C ALA A 35 18.16 -18.35 19.91
N LEU A 36 19.25 -17.55 19.92
CA LEU A 36 19.21 -16.10 19.82
C LEU A 36 19.62 -15.58 18.44
N GLY A 37 19.67 -16.43 17.41
CA GLY A 37 20.14 -16.06 16.06
C GLY A 37 19.34 -14.91 15.42
N TYR A 38 18.12 -14.68 15.89
CA TYR A 38 17.19 -13.63 15.45
C TYR A 38 17.08 -12.45 16.42
N VAL A 39 17.86 -12.45 17.51
CA VAL A 39 17.85 -11.39 18.51
C VAL A 39 19.07 -10.49 18.25
N PRO A 40 18.86 -9.22 17.86
CA PRO A 40 19.95 -8.29 17.67
C PRO A 40 20.64 -7.99 19.01
N ALA A 41 21.94 -7.66 18.98
CA ALA A 41 22.65 -7.26 20.19
C ALA A 41 22.11 -5.95 20.77
N THR A 42 21.81 -4.99 19.90
CA THR A 42 21.26 -3.67 20.24
C THR A 42 20.31 -3.19 19.15
N VAL A 43 19.22 -2.50 19.50
CA VAL A 43 18.36 -1.78 18.54
C VAL A 43 18.06 -0.39 19.10
N PRO A 44 18.75 0.67 18.60
CA PRO A 44 18.56 2.03 19.11
C PRO A 44 17.12 2.54 19.02
N ALA A 45 16.36 2.13 17.99
CA ALA A 45 15.00 2.62 17.73
C ALA A 45 14.00 2.33 18.87
N THR A 46 14.18 1.21 19.61
CA THR A 46 13.37 0.83 20.77
C THR A 46 14.16 0.84 22.08
N GLY A 47 15.42 1.28 22.04
CA GLY A 47 16.33 1.22 23.19
C GLY A 47 16.69 -0.20 23.64
N TRP A 48 16.54 -1.20 22.76
CA TRP A 48 16.91 -2.58 23.08
C TRP A 48 18.41 -2.75 23.23
N ASP A 49 18.82 -3.48 24.27
CA ASP A 49 20.18 -3.94 24.52
C ASP A 49 20.13 -5.29 25.24
N ALA A 50 20.73 -6.33 24.64
CA ALA A 50 20.77 -7.66 25.21
C ALA A 50 21.51 -7.74 26.55
N ALA A 51 22.56 -6.92 26.77
CA ALA A 51 23.26 -6.87 28.05
C ALA A 51 22.37 -6.28 29.14
N ARG A 52 21.58 -5.24 28.82
CA ARG A 52 20.60 -4.67 29.75
C ARG A 52 19.47 -5.65 30.09
N ALA A 53 19.11 -6.54 29.17
CA ALA A 53 18.18 -7.65 29.47
C ALA A 53 18.78 -8.63 30.51
N VAL A 54 20.09 -8.90 30.45
CA VAL A 54 20.81 -9.70 31.46
C VAL A 54 20.80 -8.98 32.81
N ASP A 55 21.09 -7.68 32.85
CA ASP A 55 21.05 -6.90 34.10
C ASP A 55 19.66 -6.98 34.74
N HIS A 56 18.62 -6.71 33.95
CA HIS A 56 17.24 -6.78 34.43
C HIS A 56 16.83 -8.17 34.94
N TYR A 57 17.37 -9.25 34.36
CA TYR A 57 17.12 -10.60 34.87
C TYR A 57 17.66 -10.80 36.29
N TYR A 58 18.88 -10.31 36.57
CA TYR A 58 19.54 -10.48 37.87
C TYR A 58 19.12 -9.42 38.92
N GLU A 59 18.69 -8.24 38.50
CA GLU A 59 18.26 -7.14 39.39
C GLU A 59 16.82 -7.28 39.90
N ARG A 60 15.98 -8.14 39.29
CA ARG A 60 14.57 -8.29 39.66
C ARG A 60 14.41 -8.87 41.07
N GLY A 61 14.21 -7.99 42.06
CA GLY A 61 14.06 -8.37 43.48
C GLY A 61 12.63 -8.62 43.99
N LYS A 62 11.57 -8.16 43.28
CA LYS A 62 10.18 -8.15 43.80
C LYS A 62 9.10 -8.78 42.91
N GLY A 63 9.46 -9.47 41.83
CA GLY A 63 8.50 -10.13 40.94
C GLY A 63 8.91 -11.57 40.65
N ASP A 64 9.73 -11.74 39.63
CA ASP A 64 10.32 -13.03 39.27
C ASP A 64 11.67 -13.22 39.99
N GLN A 65 11.77 -14.26 40.82
CA GLN A 65 13.00 -14.62 41.54
C GLN A 65 13.78 -15.75 40.85
N SER A 66 13.51 -16.04 39.58
CA SER A 66 14.16 -17.12 38.82
C SER A 66 15.68 -17.09 38.94
N ALA A 67 16.30 -15.90 38.95
CA ALA A 67 17.73 -15.72 39.11
C ALA A 67 18.31 -16.33 40.40
N ARG A 68 17.50 -16.51 41.46
CA ARG A 68 17.94 -17.17 42.70
C ARG A 68 18.08 -18.68 42.51
N PHE A 69 17.23 -19.28 41.68
CA PHE A 69 17.11 -20.74 41.56
C PHE A 69 17.85 -21.29 40.34
N ARG A 70 17.92 -20.55 39.23
CA ARG A 70 18.63 -20.95 38.01
C ARG A 70 19.45 -19.81 37.40
N ALA A 71 20.36 -20.17 36.52
CA ALA A 71 21.07 -19.20 35.68
C ALA A 71 20.14 -18.68 34.58
N ILE A 72 20.49 -17.51 34.02
CA ILE A 72 19.82 -17.02 32.82
C ILE A 72 19.98 -18.01 31.66
N GLU A 73 18.93 -18.15 30.87
CA GLU A 73 18.86 -19.02 29.70
C GLU A 73 18.44 -18.22 28.46
N PRO A 74 18.61 -18.76 27.23
CA PRO A 74 18.22 -18.05 26.01
C PRO A 74 16.74 -17.61 26.01
N HIS A 75 15.85 -18.41 26.60
CA HIS A 75 14.43 -18.09 26.65
C HIS A 75 14.12 -16.81 27.45
N ASP A 76 14.93 -16.46 28.45
CA ASP A 76 14.77 -15.22 29.21
C ASP A 76 15.05 -13.99 28.34
N VAL A 77 16.10 -14.07 27.52
CA VAL A 77 16.47 -13.01 26.58
C VAL A 77 15.42 -12.90 25.47
N LEU A 78 14.89 -14.03 24.97
CA LEU A 78 13.80 -14.04 24.00
C LEU A 78 12.52 -13.40 24.57
N ALA A 79 12.18 -13.71 25.83
CA ALA A 79 11.03 -13.12 26.51
C ALA A 79 11.21 -11.60 26.69
N ALA A 80 12.42 -11.15 26.99
CA ALA A 80 12.75 -9.73 27.07
C ALA A 80 12.70 -9.04 25.69
N TRP A 81 13.11 -9.72 24.61
CA TRP A 81 13.09 -9.18 23.24
C TRP A 81 11.68 -9.03 22.66
N ALA A 82 10.77 -9.97 22.97
CA ALA A 82 9.42 -10.01 22.41
C ALA A 82 8.64 -8.67 22.44
N PRO A 83 8.59 -7.91 23.55
CA PRO A 83 7.92 -6.61 23.57
C PRO A 83 8.60 -5.57 22.67
N HIS A 84 9.94 -5.55 22.56
CA HIS A 84 10.64 -4.62 21.67
C HIS A 84 10.39 -4.94 20.20
N ARG A 85 10.36 -6.22 19.82
CA ARG A 85 9.90 -6.65 18.48
C ARG A 85 8.46 -6.20 18.23
N GLY A 86 7.59 -6.34 19.22
CA GLY A 86 6.21 -5.86 19.17
C GLY A 86 6.14 -4.36 18.88
N GLU A 87 6.92 -3.54 19.60
CA GLU A 87 6.99 -2.09 19.38
C GLU A 87 7.51 -1.74 17.98
N LEU A 88 8.58 -2.40 17.51
CA LEU A 88 9.09 -2.21 16.14
C LEU A 88 7.99 -2.45 15.10
N MET A 89 7.28 -3.57 15.24
CA MET A 89 6.23 -3.92 14.30
C MET A 89 4.99 -3.02 14.43
N GLN A 90 4.68 -2.53 15.62
CA GLN A 90 3.57 -1.60 15.85
C GLN A 90 3.83 -0.24 15.20
N ARG A 91 5.09 0.23 15.20
CA ARG A 91 5.47 1.50 14.55
C ARG A 91 5.61 1.38 13.04
N HIS A 92 5.93 0.20 12.55
CA HIS A 92 6.18 -0.02 11.14
C HIS A 92 4.90 0.05 10.30
N THR A 93 4.95 0.82 9.23
CA THR A 93 4.00 0.76 8.12
C THR A 93 4.74 0.28 6.89
N ASP A 94 4.13 -0.66 6.16
CA ASP A 94 4.73 -1.18 4.94
C ASP A 94 4.95 -0.04 3.94
N PRO A 95 6.18 0.18 3.46
CA PRO A 95 6.43 1.15 2.41
C PRO A 95 5.83 0.66 1.09
N LEU A 96 5.66 1.57 0.13
CA LEU A 96 5.39 1.19 -1.25
C LEU A 96 6.63 0.43 -1.79
N PRO A 97 6.49 -0.85 -2.18
CA PRO A 97 7.56 -1.61 -2.82
C PRO A 97 8.08 -0.91 -4.09
N ALA A 98 9.36 -1.10 -4.39
CA ALA A 98 9.95 -0.66 -5.65
C ALA A 98 9.65 -1.60 -6.81
N THR A 99 9.30 -2.86 -6.50
CA THR A 99 8.89 -3.87 -7.48
C THR A 99 7.63 -3.45 -8.24
N ASP A 100 7.46 -3.95 -9.47
CA ASP A 100 6.24 -3.73 -10.25
C ASP A 100 5.01 -4.33 -9.52
N PRO A 101 3.96 -3.54 -9.23
CA PRO A 101 2.74 -4.06 -8.63
C PRO A 101 1.96 -5.07 -9.48
N ASP A 102 2.23 -5.18 -10.78
CA ASP A 102 1.67 -6.24 -11.63
C ASP A 102 2.41 -7.59 -11.46
N ASP A 103 3.62 -7.60 -10.88
CA ASP A 103 4.29 -8.81 -10.40
C ASP A 103 3.93 -9.08 -8.93
N ALA A 104 2.79 -9.78 -8.74
CA ALA A 104 2.26 -10.04 -7.42
C ALA A 104 3.16 -10.90 -6.53
N GLU A 105 4.03 -11.75 -7.10
CA GLU A 105 4.92 -12.61 -6.31
C GLU A 105 6.09 -11.80 -5.77
N ALA A 106 6.81 -11.10 -6.66
CA ALA A 106 7.95 -10.28 -6.27
C ALA A 106 7.54 -9.13 -5.35
N TRP A 107 6.37 -8.51 -5.58
CA TRP A 107 5.80 -7.49 -4.71
C TRP A 107 5.56 -7.99 -3.28
N ARG A 108 5.00 -9.19 -3.13
CA ARG A 108 4.77 -9.80 -1.81
C ARG A 108 6.08 -10.18 -1.13
N GLU A 109 7.04 -10.69 -1.89
CA GLU A 109 8.35 -11.05 -1.34
C GLU A 109 9.07 -9.83 -0.76
N GLU A 110 9.05 -8.69 -1.47
CA GLU A 110 9.65 -7.44 -0.98
C GLU A 110 9.02 -6.96 0.33
N LEU A 111 7.68 -7.02 0.43
CA LEU A 111 6.95 -6.69 1.65
C LEU A 111 7.33 -7.60 2.82
N LEU A 112 7.35 -8.91 2.59
CA LEU A 112 7.71 -9.89 3.63
C LEU A 112 9.16 -9.72 4.09
N ARG A 113 10.08 -9.47 3.15
CA ARG A 113 11.50 -9.21 3.44
C ARG A 113 11.66 -7.97 4.30
N THR A 114 10.96 -6.88 3.97
CA THR A 114 10.98 -5.62 4.74
C THR A 114 10.45 -5.83 6.15
N ARG A 115 9.30 -6.48 6.29
CA ARG A 115 8.71 -6.81 7.59
C ARG A 115 9.63 -7.69 8.43
N ALA A 116 10.25 -8.69 7.83
CA ALA A 116 11.20 -9.56 8.51
C ALA A 116 12.42 -8.78 9.01
N ALA A 117 13.00 -7.92 8.18
CA ALA A 117 14.13 -7.08 8.58
C ALA A 117 13.78 -6.17 9.77
N VAL A 118 12.58 -5.58 9.80
CA VAL A 118 12.10 -4.77 10.93
C VAL A 118 11.85 -5.64 12.17
N ALA A 119 11.18 -6.78 12.03
CA ALA A 119 10.91 -7.69 13.15
C ALA A 119 12.21 -8.23 13.80
N LEU A 120 13.29 -8.34 13.03
CA LEU A 120 14.61 -8.74 13.48
C LEU A 120 15.47 -7.56 13.98
N GLY A 121 14.96 -6.33 13.93
CA GLY A 121 15.70 -5.11 14.29
C GLY A 121 16.88 -4.79 13.36
N GLN A 122 16.92 -5.39 12.17
CA GLN A 122 17.95 -5.16 11.14
C GLN A 122 17.67 -3.88 10.34
N ALA A 123 16.40 -3.47 10.26
CA ALA A 123 15.97 -2.23 9.66
C ALA A 123 15.13 -1.42 10.66
N PRO A 124 15.23 -0.08 10.67
CA PRO A 124 14.32 0.75 11.45
C PRO A 124 12.89 0.66 10.88
N PRO A 125 11.86 0.86 11.73
CA PRO A 125 10.49 0.91 11.24
C PRO A 125 10.31 2.09 10.29
N SER A 126 9.77 1.83 9.10
CA SER A 126 9.24 2.88 8.23
C SER A 126 7.99 3.51 8.88
N GLU A 127 8.06 4.79 9.23
CA GLU A 127 6.94 5.52 9.81
C GLU A 127 6.27 6.42 8.74
N TYR A 128 4.96 6.28 8.56
CA TYR A 128 4.18 7.07 7.57
C TYR A 128 4.00 8.55 7.96
N ARG A 129 4.54 9.00 9.10
CA ARG A 129 4.31 10.36 9.63
C ARG A 129 4.70 11.47 8.65
N ALA A 130 5.75 11.27 7.84
CA ALA A 130 6.18 12.23 6.83
C ALA A 130 5.25 12.32 5.59
N GLN A 131 4.33 11.36 5.43
CA GLN A 131 3.38 11.29 4.31
C GLN A 131 1.97 11.72 4.73
N ILE A 132 1.69 11.72 6.05
CA ILE A 132 0.41 12.16 6.63
C ILE A 132 0.48 13.64 7.09
N ASP A 133 1.69 14.19 7.27
CA ASP A 133 1.85 15.62 7.52
C ASP A 133 1.30 16.48 6.36
N PRO A 134 0.98 17.77 6.57
CA PRO A 134 0.38 18.61 5.53
C PRO A 134 1.20 18.67 4.22
N ALA A 135 2.53 18.54 4.29
CA ALA A 135 3.40 18.52 3.12
C ALA A 135 3.37 17.16 2.40
N GLY A 136 3.28 16.06 3.15
CA GLY A 136 3.01 14.71 2.70
C GLY A 136 1.66 14.59 2.02
N GLN A 137 0.60 15.15 2.60
CA GLN A 137 -0.73 15.21 2.00
C GLN A 137 -0.75 16.05 0.73
N LYS A 138 -0.05 17.18 0.69
CA LYS A 138 0.06 18.01 -0.52
C LYS A 138 0.83 17.29 -1.64
N ARG A 139 1.91 16.58 -1.30
CA ARG A 139 2.65 15.71 -2.24
C ARG A 139 1.80 14.55 -2.72
N LEU A 140 1.09 13.87 -1.82
CA LEU A 140 0.16 12.79 -2.16
C LEU A 140 -0.95 13.31 -3.08
N ALA A 141 -1.57 14.45 -2.77
CA ALA A 141 -2.55 15.09 -3.65
C ALA A 141 -1.97 15.44 -5.03
N SER A 142 -0.70 15.86 -5.10
CA SER A 142 0.00 16.15 -6.36
C SER A 142 0.36 14.89 -7.15
N LEU A 143 0.70 13.79 -6.47
CA LEU A 143 0.93 12.48 -7.11
C LEU A 143 -0.39 11.83 -7.55
N LEU A 144 -1.49 12.14 -6.87
CA LEU A 144 -2.84 11.72 -7.23
C LEU A 144 -3.46 12.56 -8.34
N SER A 145 -2.91 13.75 -8.64
CA SER A 145 -3.37 14.58 -9.77
C SER A 145 -2.69 14.18 -11.08
N GLY A 146 -3.31 13.23 -11.78
CA GLY A 146 -2.93 12.76 -13.12
C GLY A 146 -4.00 11.82 -13.72
N VAL A 147 -4.67 12.28 -14.80
CA VAL A 147 -5.98 11.84 -15.35
C VAL A 147 -6.94 11.33 -14.26
N GLY A 148 -7.47 12.29 -13.50
CA GLY A 148 -8.33 12.10 -12.33
C GLY A 148 -8.17 13.23 -11.31
N GLU A 149 -9.16 14.12 -11.12
CA GLU A 149 -9.33 14.88 -9.85
C GLU A 149 -9.87 13.98 -8.70
N GLY A 150 -9.96 12.68 -8.94
CA GLY A 150 -10.15 11.65 -7.92
C GLY A 150 -8.96 10.69 -7.93
N PRO A 151 -8.65 10.04 -6.80
CA PRO A 151 -7.48 9.19 -6.70
C PRO A 151 -7.51 8.14 -7.81
N ARG A 152 -6.53 8.20 -8.73
CA ARG A 152 -6.17 7.05 -9.56
C ARG A 152 -5.62 6.01 -8.58
N ARG A 153 -6.52 5.27 -7.92
CA ARG A 153 -6.14 4.03 -7.28
C ARG A 153 -5.58 3.19 -8.42
N TYR A 154 -4.27 3.00 -8.39
CA TYR A 154 -3.60 2.06 -9.27
C TYR A 154 -4.46 0.78 -9.31
N MET A 155 -4.86 0.40 -10.52
CA MET A 155 -5.66 -0.78 -10.78
C MET A 155 -4.79 -1.66 -11.67
N PRO A 156 -4.34 -2.84 -11.19
CA PRO A 156 -3.53 -3.75 -11.98
C PRO A 156 -4.15 -4.03 -13.34
N ASP A 157 -3.32 -4.18 -14.37
CA ASP A 157 -3.80 -4.27 -15.76
C ASP A 157 -4.67 -5.51 -16.00
N HIS A 158 -4.35 -6.61 -15.32
CA HIS A 158 -5.16 -7.82 -15.38
C HIS A 158 -6.56 -7.60 -14.76
N VAL A 159 -6.67 -6.86 -13.66
CA VAL A 159 -7.96 -6.48 -13.06
C VAL A 159 -8.69 -5.50 -13.97
N ALA A 160 -7.97 -4.55 -14.57
CA ALA A 160 -8.54 -3.59 -15.50
C ALA A 160 -9.20 -4.30 -16.70
N ARG A 161 -8.53 -5.34 -17.23
CA ARG A 161 -9.04 -6.23 -18.28
C ARG A 161 -10.25 -7.05 -17.82
N GLN A 162 -10.20 -7.67 -16.63
CA GLN A 162 -11.32 -8.44 -16.08
C GLN A 162 -12.58 -7.59 -15.87
N LEU A 163 -12.41 -6.31 -15.52
CA LEU A 163 -13.55 -5.41 -15.35
C LEU A 163 -14.09 -4.85 -16.66
N ALA A 164 -13.34 -4.93 -17.77
CA ALA A 164 -13.75 -4.33 -19.05
C ALA A 164 -15.20 -4.71 -19.48
N PRO A 165 -15.65 -5.97 -19.36
CA PRO A 165 -17.04 -6.35 -19.69
C PRO A 165 -18.10 -5.64 -18.81
N HIS A 166 -17.76 -5.27 -17.59
CA HIS A 166 -18.66 -4.62 -16.64
C HIS A 166 -18.64 -3.09 -16.73
N ARG A 167 -17.62 -2.50 -17.38
CA ARG A 167 -17.44 -1.05 -17.56
C ARG A 167 -17.03 -0.68 -18.99
N PRO A 168 -17.82 -1.06 -20.01
CA PRO A 168 -17.43 -0.98 -21.43
C PRO A 168 -17.06 0.45 -21.87
N SER A 169 -17.82 1.46 -21.43
CA SER A 169 -17.51 2.86 -21.77
C SER A 169 -16.17 3.35 -21.20
N ARG A 170 -15.77 2.85 -20.02
CA ARG A 170 -14.48 3.20 -19.41
C ARG A 170 -13.33 2.42 -20.04
N ALA A 171 -13.56 1.16 -20.41
CA ALA A 171 -12.57 0.35 -21.13
C ALA A 171 -12.29 0.91 -22.53
N HIS A 172 -13.34 1.30 -23.27
CA HIS A 172 -13.22 1.95 -24.59
C HIS A 172 -12.43 3.26 -24.51
N ARG A 173 -12.75 4.11 -23.52
CA ARG A 173 -11.98 5.34 -23.24
C ARG A 173 -10.50 5.05 -22.98
N GLN A 174 -10.20 4.05 -22.15
CA GLN A 174 -8.81 3.70 -21.84
C GLN A 174 -8.06 3.22 -23.09
N ALA A 175 -8.66 2.36 -23.91
CA ALA A 175 -8.07 1.89 -25.15
C ALA A 175 -7.75 3.06 -26.12
N LEU A 176 -8.68 4.02 -26.27
CA LEU A 176 -8.44 5.21 -27.09
C LEU A 176 -7.27 6.05 -26.56
N VAL A 177 -7.16 6.21 -25.24
CA VAL A 177 -6.03 6.93 -24.62
C VAL A 177 -4.72 6.19 -24.82
N ASP A 178 -4.72 4.86 -24.72
CA ASP A 178 -3.54 4.02 -24.96
C ASP A 178 -3.10 4.07 -26.43
N GLU A 179 -4.04 4.26 -27.36
CA GLU A 179 -3.80 4.55 -28.78
C GLU A 179 -3.33 5.99 -29.05
N GLY A 180 -3.14 6.80 -28.00
CA GLY A 180 -2.68 8.18 -28.09
C GLY A 180 -3.76 9.19 -28.48
N VAL A 181 -5.04 8.81 -28.44
CA VAL A 181 -6.16 9.73 -28.69
C VAL A 181 -6.34 10.66 -27.48
N PRO A 182 -6.38 11.98 -27.67
CA PRO A 182 -6.65 12.92 -26.59
C PRO A 182 -7.99 12.66 -25.89
N ASP A 183 -7.98 12.64 -24.56
CA ASP A 183 -9.16 12.33 -23.75
C ASP A 183 -10.05 13.55 -23.48
N PRO A 184 -11.28 13.63 -23.99
CA PRO A 184 -12.19 14.74 -23.70
C PRO A 184 -12.61 14.87 -22.24
N TYR A 185 -12.47 13.81 -21.44
CA TYR A 185 -12.76 13.88 -20.01
C TYR A 185 -11.63 14.51 -19.19
N SER A 186 -10.43 14.69 -19.75
CA SER A 186 -9.30 15.35 -19.08
C SER A 186 -9.51 16.84 -18.80
N VAL A 187 -10.52 17.45 -19.43
CA VAL A 187 -10.91 18.85 -19.20
C VAL A 187 -12.30 18.91 -18.56
N PRO A 188 -12.61 19.88 -17.69
CA PRO A 188 -13.96 20.10 -17.21
C PRO A 188 -14.89 20.51 -18.37
N CYS A 189 -16.16 20.12 -18.30
CA CYS A 189 -17.15 20.46 -19.33
C CYS A 189 -17.65 21.90 -19.15
N PRO A 190 -17.45 22.82 -20.13
CA PRO A 190 -17.95 24.19 -20.00
C PRO A 190 -19.49 24.28 -19.98
N HIS A 191 -20.18 23.32 -20.62
CA HIS A 191 -21.64 23.36 -20.76
C HIS A 191 -22.41 22.83 -19.55
N CYS A 192 -22.04 21.67 -19.02
CA CYS A 192 -22.75 21.07 -17.89
C CYS A 192 -21.99 21.15 -16.56
N HIS A 193 -20.79 21.73 -16.57
CA HIS A 193 -19.87 21.86 -15.43
C HIS A 193 -19.49 20.52 -14.79
N ALA A 194 -19.59 19.42 -15.53
CA ALA A 194 -19.03 18.15 -15.11
C ALA A 194 -17.51 18.30 -14.96
N ALA A 195 -16.99 17.94 -13.78
CA ALA A 195 -15.56 17.96 -13.49
C ALA A 195 -14.77 17.05 -14.44
N ALA A 196 -13.45 17.21 -14.43
CA ALA A 196 -12.55 16.27 -15.10
C ALA A 196 -12.88 14.83 -14.66
N ASP A 197 -12.76 13.87 -15.58
CA ASP A 197 -13.01 12.45 -15.38
C ASP A 197 -14.46 12.03 -15.08
N HIS A 198 -15.36 13.00 -14.92
CA HIS A 198 -16.79 12.73 -14.77
C HIS A 198 -17.53 12.78 -16.11
N PRO A 199 -18.48 11.85 -16.35
CA PRO A 199 -19.31 11.87 -17.54
C PRO A 199 -20.08 13.17 -17.65
N CYS A 200 -20.33 13.64 -18.88
CA CYS A 200 -21.19 14.79 -19.10
C CYS A 200 -22.59 14.48 -18.55
N GLN A 201 -23.22 15.47 -17.92
CA GLN A 201 -24.55 15.31 -17.36
C GLN A 201 -25.62 15.96 -18.22
N SER A 202 -26.80 15.35 -18.31
CA SER A 202 -27.97 15.97 -18.93
C SER A 202 -28.45 17.18 -18.12
N GLY A 203 -29.30 18.00 -18.73
CA GLY A 203 -30.13 18.96 -18.00
C GLY A 203 -30.96 18.29 -16.89
N PHE A 204 -31.46 19.11 -15.96
CA PHE A 204 -32.25 18.65 -14.82
C PHE A 204 -33.53 17.97 -15.30
N ARG A 205 -33.75 16.72 -14.87
CA ARG A 205 -34.94 15.97 -15.26
C ARG A 205 -36.14 16.42 -14.43
N ARG A 206 -37.32 16.38 -15.06
CA ARG A 206 -38.60 16.61 -14.37
C ARG A 206 -38.80 15.63 -13.20
N HIS A 207 -39.58 16.05 -12.20
CA HIS A 207 -39.96 15.27 -11.01
C HIS A 207 -38.79 14.89 -10.08
N GLY A 208 -37.81 15.78 -9.92
CA GLY A 208 -36.74 15.59 -8.92
C GLY A 208 -35.78 14.43 -9.22
N LYS A 209 -35.82 13.85 -10.43
CA LYS A 209 -34.97 12.71 -10.82
C LYS A 209 -33.51 13.08 -11.12
N GLY A 210 -33.08 14.28 -10.72
CA GLY A 210 -31.72 14.79 -10.88
C GLY A 210 -31.25 14.86 -12.34
N ARG A 211 -29.92 14.82 -12.51
CA ARG A 211 -29.25 14.80 -13.82
C ARG A 211 -28.79 13.38 -14.15
N ARG A 212 -28.80 12.99 -15.43
CA ARG A 212 -28.26 11.68 -15.87
C ARG A 212 -26.87 11.83 -16.42
N ASN A 213 -26.06 10.79 -16.28
CA ASN A 213 -24.83 10.66 -17.06
C ASN A 213 -25.18 10.38 -18.53
N LEU A 214 -24.72 11.25 -19.42
CA LEU A 214 -24.78 11.06 -20.86
C LEU A 214 -23.78 9.98 -21.26
N GLY A 215 -24.12 9.22 -22.31
CA GLY A 215 -23.20 8.25 -22.92
C GLY A 215 -22.19 8.91 -23.85
N THR A 216 -22.43 10.16 -24.23
CA THR A 216 -21.59 10.97 -25.12
C THR A 216 -21.12 12.24 -24.39
N VAL A 217 -20.03 12.81 -24.87
CA VAL A 217 -19.52 14.09 -24.38
C VAL A 217 -20.23 15.26 -25.07
N HIS A 218 -20.35 16.40 -24.41
CA HIS A 218 -20.81 17.63 -25.08
C HIS A 218 -19.73 18.16 -26.02
N ASP A 219 -20.14 18.68 -27.18
CA ASP A 219 -19.21 19.29 -28.17
C ASP A 219 -18.35 20.40 -27.56
N SER A 220 -18.92 21.20 -26.66
CA SER A 220 -18.19 22.25 -25.93
C SER A 220 -17.02 21.71 -25.10
N ARG A 221 -17.09 20.45 -24.64
CA ARG A 221 -15.99 19.79 -23.94
C ARG A 221 -14.89 19.34 -24.89
N ILE A 222 -15.26 18.85 -26.07
CA ILE A 222 -14.30 18.52 -27.15
C ILE A 222 -13.58 19.81 -27.60
N GLN A 223 -14.32 20.90 -27.79
CA GLN A 223 -13.74 22.21 -28.13
C GLN A 223 -12.76 22.69 -27.06
N ALA A 224 -13.11 22.57 -25.77
CA ALA A 224 -12.23 22.94 -24.68
C ALA A 224 -10.95 22.09 -24.61
N LEU A 225 -11.02 20.79 -24.96
CA LEU A 225 -9.85 19.94 -25.08
C LEU A 225 -8.94 20.42 -26.22
N ILE A 226 -9.51 20.62 -27.41
CA ILE A 226 -8.75 21.00 -28.61
C ILE A 226 -8.09 22.36 -28.44
N ALA A 227 -8.77 23.32 -27.78
CA ALA A 227 -8.18 24.60 -27.43
C ALA A 227 -6.94 24.48 -26.51
N ARG A 228 -6.78 23.37 -25.76
CA ARG A 228 -5.58 23.08 -24.97
C ARG A 228 -4.46 22.38 -25.74
N LEU A 229 -4.78 21.76 -26.88
CA LEU A 229 -3.81 21.01 -27.68
C LEU A 229 -2.96 21.91 -28.60
N ASP A 230 -3.25 23.22 -28.67
CA ASP A 230 -2.52 24.23 -29.45
C ASP A 230 -2.29 23.83 -30.91
N VAL A 231 -3.34 23.27 -31.53
CA VAL A 231 -3.33 22.82 -32.94
C VAL A 231 -3.88 23.92 -33.85
N SER A 232 -3.46 23.94 -35.13
CA SER A 232 -3.99 24.89 -36.13
C SER A 232 -5.50 24.74 -36.31
N GLU A 233 -6.20 25.77 -36.81
CA GLU A 233 -7.67 25.74 -36.96
C GLU A 233 -8.16 24.58 -37.86
N GLU A 234 -7.43 24.27 -38.92
CA GLU A 234 -7.75 23.16 -39.83
C GLU A 234 -7.59 21.79 -39.14
N GLN A 235 -6.53 21.64 -38.33
CA GLN A 235 -6.32 20.45 -37.50
C GLN A 235 -7.34 20.36 -36.36
N ALA A 236 -7.73 21.49 -35.78
CA ALA A 236 -8.75 21.57 -34.75
C ALA A 236 -10.10 21.06 -35.27
N ASP A 237 -10.50 21.42 -36.50
CA ASP A 237 -11.75 20.94 -37.10
C ASP A 237 -11.73 19.47 -37.49
N ALA A 238 -10.59 18.96 -37.95
CA ALA A 238 -10.41 17.54 -38.20
C ALA A 238 -10.47 16.73 -36.91
N GLU A 239 -9.76 17.19 -35.86
CA GLU A 239 -9.71 16.51 -34.56
C GLU A 239 -11.06 16.60 -33.82
N ARG A 240 -11.80 17.72 -33.94
CA ARG A 240 -13.19 17.85 -33.47
C ARG A 240 -14.07 16.73 -34.01
N ARG A 241 -14.05 16.55 -35.34
CA ARG A 241 -14.86 15.53 -36.03
C ARG A 241 -14.42 14.11 -35.66
N ARG A 242 -13.11 13.88 -35.56
CA ARG A 242 -12.54 12.58 -35.14
C ARG A 242 -12.96 12.20 -33.73
N LEU A 243 -12.77 13.10 -32.76
CA LEU A 243 -13.13 12.86 -31.36
C LEU A 243 -14.64 12.70 -31.16
N ALA A 244 -15.45 13.51 -31.86
CA ALA A 244 -16.90 13.36 -31.84
C ALA A 244 -17.32 11.98 -32.36
N ALA A 245 -16.71 11.48 -33.44
CA ALA A 245 -17.01 10.17 -33.99
C ALA A 245 -16.59 9.03 -33.03
N LEU A 246 -15.39 9.09 -32.44
CA LEU A 246 -14.88 8.04 -31.55
C LEU A 246 -15.62 7.95 -30.21
N MET A 247 -16.11 9.08 -29.70
CA MET A 247 -16.74 9.18 -28.37
C MET A 247 -18.28 9.17 -28.43
N CYS A 248 -18.87 9.32 -29.62
CA CYS A 248 -20.31 9.16 -29.85
C CYS A 248 -20.71 7.78 -30.38
N GLN A 249 -19.74 6.90 -30.66
CA GLN A 249 -20.07 5.50 -30.96
C GLN A 249 -20.68 4.85 -29.71
N PRO A 250 -21.92 4.32 -29.79
CA PRO A 250 -22.51 3.63 -28.66
C PRO A 250 -21.63 2.43 -28.31
N PRO A 251 -21.38 2.15 -27.02
CA PRO A 251 -20.83 0.85 -26.66
C PRO A 251 -21.76 -0.21 -27.27
N THR A 252 -21.15 -1.24 -27.88
CA THR A 252 -21.79 -2.39 -28.54
C THR A 252 -23.19 -2.69 -28.03
N PRO A 253 -24.17 -2.98 -28.91
CA PRO A 253 -25.58 -3.07 -28.55
C PRO A 253 -25.73 -3.97 -27.33
N ARG A 254 -26.27 -3.40 -26.24
CA ARG A 254 -26.76 -4.20 -25.12
C ARG A 254 -27.77 -5.18 -25.72
N GLU A 255 -27.50 -6.47 -25.65
CA GLU A 255 -28.52 -7.49 -25.87
C GLU A 255 -29.75 -7.06 -25.10
N ALA A 256 -30.87 -6.96 -25.82
CA ALA A 256 -32.11 -6.43 -25.30
C ALA A 256 -32.51 -7.25 -24.08
N ARG A 257 -32.27 -6.73 -22.87
CA ARG A 257 -32.82 -7.31 -21.65
C ARG A 257 -34.33 -7.34 -21.84
N ALA A 258 -34.88 -8.54 -21.95
CA ALA A 258 -36.31 -8.78 -22.03
C ALA A 258 -36.98 -7.98 -20.92
N ARG A 259 -37.86 -7.05 -21.29
CA ARG A 259 -38.69 -6.34 -20.32
C ARG A 259 -39.63 -7.38 -19.72
N HIS A 260 -39.32 -7.86 -18.51
CA HIS A 260 -40.31 -8.55 -17.70
C HIS A 260 -41.40 -7.54 -17.32
N THR A 261 -42.40 -7.39 -18.17
CA THR A 261 -43.68 -6.81 -17.79
C THR A 261 -44.44 -7.90 -17.05
N THR A 262 -44.28 -7.97 -15.73
CA THR A 262 -45.23 -8.67 -14.87
C THR A 262 -46.56 -7.96 -14.97
N GLY A 263 -47.47 -8.53 -15.76
CA GLY A 263 -48.85 -8.08 -15.87
C GLY A 263 -49.54 -8.21 -14.52
N GLY A 264 -49.85 -7.07 -13.90
CA GLY A 264 -50.77 -7.01 -12.78
C GLY A 264 -52.18 -7.34 -13.25
N HIS A 265 -52.66 -8.54 -12.93
CA HIS A 265 -54.09 -8.82 -12.91
C HIS A 265 -54.70 -8.09 -11.71
N ARG A 266 -55.51 -7.06 -11.97
CA ARG A 266 -56.48 -6.56 -10.99
C ARG A 266 -57.65 -7.54 -10.99
N ARG A 267 -58.00 -8.04 -9.80
CA ARG A 267 -59.35 -8.52 -9.50
C ARG A 267 -60.21 -7.33 -9.09
#